data_AF-A0A7M1B624-F1
#
_entry.id   AF-A0A7M1B624-F1
#
_cell.length_a   1.000
_cell.length_b   1.000
_cell.length_c   1.000
_cell.angle_alpha   90.00
_cell.angle_beta   90.00
_cell.angle_gamma   90.00
#
_symmetry.space_group_name_H-M   'P 1'
#
loop_
_entity.id
_entity.type
_entity.pdbx_description
1 polymer ?
#
loop_
_entity_poly.entity_id
_entity_poly.type
_entity_poly.pdbx_seq_one_letter_code
_entity_poly.pdbx_strand_id
1 'polypeptide(L)'
;MTPVDGPFVEDSTNAGDTVATSTANDPDGGDITYTIDDTTNYAIDASTGTVTLTAAGAAVVNGGGNLPDFTVTAASTTGQTSSATANVNPADTIQMSH
;
A
#
# COMPACT_ATOMS: atom_id res chain seq x y z
N MET A 1 1.80 -1.26 -9.85
CA MET A 1 1.02 -0.91 -8.65
C MET A 1 0.46 0.48 -8.85
N THR A 2 -0.79 0.71 -8.46
CA THR A 2 -1.46 2.01 -8.59
C THR A 2 -2.02 2.42 -7.23
N PRO A 3 -1.72 3.64 -6.73
CA PRO A 3 -2.45 4.22 -5.60
C PRO A 3 -3.96 4.25 -5.90
N VAL A 4 -4.80 4.20 -4.87
CA VAL A 4 -6.21 4.55 -5.03
C VAL A 4 -6.32 6.02 -5.39
N ASP A 5 -7.26 6.36 -6.28
CA ASP A 5 -7.41 7.72 -6.78
C ASP A 5 -8.07 8.60 -5.70
N GLY A 6 -7.27 9.49 -5.10
CA GLY A 6 -7.76 10.52 -4.19
C GLY A 6 -6.89 10.72 -2.94
N PRO A 7 -6.78 11.95 -2.43
CA PRO A 7 -6.08 12.23 -1.19
C PRO A 7 -6.86 11.70 0.02
N PHE A 8 -6.13 11.30 1.06
CA PHE A 8 -6.73 10.99 2.36
C PHE A 8 -7.20 12.27 3.05
N VAL A 9 -8.28 12.20 3.82
CA VAL A 9 -8.91 13.36 4.48
C VAL A 9 -8.75 13.21 5.98
N GLU A 10 -8.25 14.24 6.66
CA GLU A 10 -8.18 14.25 8.12
C GLU A 10 -9.55 14.08 8.78
N ASP A 11 -9.56 13.55 9.99
CA ASP A 11 -10.76 13.17 10.78
C ASP A 11 -11.74 12.20 10.10
N SER A 12 -11.47 11.78 8.86
CA SER A 12 -12.32 10.88 8.07
C SER A 12 -11.61 9.61 7.63
N THR A 13 -10.29 9.50 7.84
CA THR A 13 -9.50 8.36 7.40
C THR A 13 -9.49 7.27 8.46
N ASN A 14 -9.60 6.01 8.05
CA ASN A 14 -9.73 4.86 8.94
C ASN A 14 -8.69 3.78 8.64
N ALA A 15 -8.37 2.99 9.67
CA ALA A 15 -7.59 1.76 9.47
C ALA A 15 -8.39 0.81 8.58
N GLY A 16 -7.72 0.16 7.64
CA GLY A 16 -8.33 -0.70 6.62
C GLY A 16 -8.69 0.01 5.33
N ASP A 17 -8.61 1.35 5.26
CA ASP A 17 -8.78 2.08 4.01
C ASP A 17 -7.75 1.60 2.98
N THR A 18 -8.20 1.34 1.76
CA THR A 18 -7.32 0.87 0.68
C THR A 18 -6.45 2.02 0.22
N VAL A 19 -5.13 1.78 0.14
CA VAL A 19 -4.13 2.77 -0.26
C VAL A 19 -3.67 2.55 -1.69
N ALA A 20 -3.48 1.29 -2.07
CA ALA A 20 -3.03 0.94 -3.39
C ALA A 20 -3.39 -0.51 -3.71
N THR A 21 -3.51 -0.81 -4.99
CA THR A 21 -3.69 -2.18 -5.49
C THR A 21 -2.53 -2.55 -6.39
N SER A 22 -2.08 -3.79 -6.23
CA SER A 22 -1.05 -4.38 -7.07
C SER A 22 -1.66 -5.40 -8.03
N THR A 23 -1.08 -5.48 -9.21
CA THR A 23 -1.34 -6.57 -10.16
C THR A 23 0.01 -7.10 -10.61
N ALA A 24 0.25 -8.38 -10.38
CA ALA A 24 1.38 -9.11 -10.93
C ALA A 24 0.86 -10.43 -11.51
N ASN A 25 1.48 -10.86 -12.60
CA ASN A 25 1.11 -12.06 -13.32
C ASN A 25 2.37 -12.92 -13.52
N ASP A 26 2.31 -14.17 -13.10
CA ASP A 26 3.35 -15.17 -13.35
C ASP A 26 2.85 -16.08 -14.49
N PRO A 27 3.44 -16.00 -15.70
CA PRO A 27 2.99 -16.77 -16.87
C PRO A 27 3.31 -18.26 -16.76
N ASP A 28 4.22 -18.65 -15.85
CA ASP A 28 4.63 -20.03 -15.62
C ASP A 28 3.76 -20.72 -14.54
N GLY A 29 2.84 -19.97 -13.92
CA GLY A 29 1.91 -20.46 -12.90
C GLY A 29 2.51 -20.52 -11.50
N GLY A 30 3.59 -19.77 -11.24
CA GLY A 30 4.20 -19.63 -9.93
C GLY A 30 3.35 -18.81 -8.96
N ASP A 31 3.42 -19.15 -7.67
CA ASP A 31 2.76 -18.38 -6.60
C ASP A 31 3.48 -17.05 -6.42
N ILE A 32 2.73 -15.95 -6.47
CA ILE A 32 3.24 -14.60 -6.21
C ILE A 32 2.99 -14.23 -4.76
N THR A 33 4.06 -13.85 -4.07
CA THR A 33 4.00 -13.29 -2.71
C THR A 33 4.32 -11.81 -2.73
N TYR A 34 3.48 -11.01 -2.07
CA TYR A 34 3.68 -9.57 -1.94
C TYR A 34 4.21 -9.20 -0.54
N THR A 35 5.12 -8.22 -0.50
CA THR A 35 5.67 -7.65 0.74
C THR A 35 5.76 -6.13 0.64
N ILE A 36 5.81 -5.46 1.78
CA ILE A 36 5.89 -3.99 1.91
C ILE A 36 7.02 -3.64 2.89
N ASP A 37 7.73 -2.55 2.62
CA ASP A 37 8.84 -2.06 3.44
C ASP A 37 8.38 -1.27 4.67
N ASP A 38 7.26 -0.54 4.58
CA ASP A 38 6.63 0.15 5.71
C ASP A 38 5.41 -0.62 6.23
N THR A 39 5.64 -1.46 7.23
CA THR A 39 4.59 -2.17 7.97
C THR A 39 4.04 -1.38 9.16
N THR A 40 4.51 -0.15 9.37
CA THR A 40 4.04 0.72 10.46
C THR A 40 2.78 1.42 10.01
N ASN A 41 2.81 2.10 8.86
CA ASN A 41 1.69 2.87 8.33
C ASN A 41 0.76 2.05 7.44
N TYR A 42 1.27 0.95 6.87
CA TYR A 42 0.55 0.13 5.90
C TYR A 42 0.57 -1.36 6.26
N ALA A 43 -0.43 -2.07 5.72
CA ALA A 43 -0.47 -3.53 5.68
C ALA A 43 -0.66 -3.97 4.23
N ILE A 44 -0.08 -5.10 3.85
CA ILE A 44 -0.27 -5.70 2.53
C ILE A 44 -0.83 -7.11 2.65
N ASP A 45 -1.85 -7.42 1.87
CA ASP A 45 -2.29 -8.79 1.67
C ASP A 45 -1.29 -9.51 0.76
N ALA A 46 -0.57 -10.48 1.30
CA ALA A 46 0.53 -11.14 0.63
C ALA A 46 0.11 -11.96 -0.61
N SER A 47 -1.19 -12.25 -0.80
CA SER A 47 -1.70 -13.03 -1.92
C SER A 47 -2.29 -12.15 -3.03
N THR A 48 -2.95 -11.06 -2.66
CA THR A 48 -3.64 -10.15 -3.60
C THR A 48 -2.84 -8.88 -3.90
N GLY A 49 -1.89 -8.52 -3.05
CA GLY A 49 -1.10 -7.29 -3.18
C GLY A 49 -1.90 -6.01 -2.89
N THR A 50 -3.06 -6.14 -2.24
CA THR A 50 -3.86 -5.02 -1.74
C THR A 50 -3.17 -4.40 -0.53
N VAL A 51 -2.93 -3.09 -0.58
CA VAL A 51 -2.35 -2.34 0.54
C VAL A 51 -3.44 -1.54 1.24
N THR A 52 -3.48 -1.62 2.57
CA THR A 52 -4.42 -0.90 3.43
C THR A 52 -3.72 -0.10 4.51
N LEU A 53 -4.39 0.91 5.06
CA LEU A 53 -3.88 1.67 6.21
C LEU A 53 -3.91 0.86 7.49
N THR A 54 -2.86 0.98 8.30
CA THR A 54 -2.91 0.56 9.69
C THR A 54 -3.57 1.64 10.56
N ALA A 55 -3.78 1.31 11.84
CA ALA A 55 -4.19 2.31 12.84
C ALA A 55 -3.18 3.46 12.98
N ALA A 56 -1.88 3.20 12.81
CA ALA A 56 -0.85 4.24 12.88
C ALA A 56 -0.90 5.14 11.64
N GLY A 57 -1.05 4.57 10.45
CA GLY A 57 -1.20 5.35 9.22
C GLY A 57 -2.44 6.24 9.24
N ALA A 58 -3.58 5.72 9.68
CA ALA A 58 -4.80 6.52 9.86
C ALA A 58 -4.61 7.64 10.89
N ALA A 59 -3.87 7.40 11.98
CA ALA A 59 -3.57 8.44 12.98
C ALA A 59 -2.66 9.56 12.43
N VAL A 60 -1.73 9.24 11.51
CA VAL A 60 -0.92 10.27 10.82
C VAL A 60 -1.82 11.22 10.04
N VAL A 61 -2.72 10.66 9.22
CA VAL A 61 -3.65 11.47 8.41
C VAL A 61 -4.59 12.28 9.30
N ASN A 62 -5.21 11.65 10.30
CA ASN A 62 -6.13 12.33 11.22
C ASN A 62 -5.42 13.35 12.13
N GLY A 63 -4.09 13.31 12.20
CA GLY A 63 -3.27 14.35 12.84
C GLY A 63 -2.85 15.48 11.90
N GLY A 64 -3.35 15.50 10.65
CA GLY A 64 -2.97 16.47 9.61
C GLY A 64 -1.63 16.18 8.93
N GLY A 65 -1.03 15.01 9.18
CA GLY A 65 0.25 14.60 8.60
C GLY A 65 0.10 13.92 7.25
N ASN A 66 1.13 14.03 6.41
CA ASN A 66 1.23 13.30 5.14
C ASN A 66 1.78 11.89 5.40
N LEU A 67 1.21 10.93 4.69
CA LEU A 67 1.66 9.55 4.71
C LEU A 67 3.00 9.39 3.95
N PRO A 68 3.95 8.57 4.43
CA PRO A 68 5.23 8.38 3.76
C PRO A 68 5.10 7.51 2.51
N ASP A 69 5.96 7.73 1.52
CA ASP A 69 6.11 6.81 0.39
C ASP A 69 6.54 5.42 0.88
N PHE A 70 6.10 4.38 0.17
CA PHE A 70 6.45 2.99 0.47
C PHE A 70 6.76 2.20 -0.80
N THR A 71 7.39 1.05 -0.63
CA THR A 71 7.78 0.13 -1.70
C THR A 71 7.10 -1.21 -1.51
N VAL A 72 6.47 -1.70 -2.57
CA VAL A 72 5.94 -3.07 -2.63
C VAL A 72 6.81 -3.94 -3.50
N THR A 73 7.08 -5.14 -3.02
CA THR A 73 7.81 -6.18 -3.75
C THR A 73 6.88 -7.35 -4.03
N ALA A 74 6.74 -7.71 -5.30
CA ALA A 74 6.08 -8.93 -5.75
C ALA A 74 7.14 -9.95 -6.16
N ALA A 75 7.17 -11.12 -5.53
CA ALA A 75 8.14 -12.17 -5.78
C ALA A 75 7.44 -13.48 -6.17
N SER A 76 7.87 -14.09 -7.27
CA SER A 76 7.51 -15.46 -7.63
C SER A 76 8.51 -16.43 -7.02
N THR A 77 8.03 -17.40 -6.27
CA THR A 77 8.87 -18.33 -5.48
C THR A 77 8.87 -19.77 -5.99
N THR A 78 8.01 -20.09 -6.96
CA THR A 78 7.91 -21.42 -7.57
C THR A 78 8.13 -21.34 -9.08
N GLY A 79 8.90 -22.27 -9.65
CA GLY A 79 9.29 -22.21 -11.06
C GLY A 79 10.47 -21.26 -11.31
N GLN A 80 10.29 -20.27 -12.18
CA GLN A 80 11.31 -19.25 -12.45
C GLN A 80 11.20 -18.12 -11.41
N THR A 81 12.20 -18.03 -10.54
CA THR A 81 12.23 -16.97 -9.53
C THR A 81 12.40 -15.60 -10.19
N SER A 82 11.46 -14.71 -9.95
CA SER A 82 11.51 -13.32 -10.41
C SER A 82 10.93 -12.41 -9.34
N SER A 83 11.40 -11.17 -9.30
CA SER A 83 10.93 -10.16 -8.35
C SER A 83 10.79 -8.82 -9.04
N ALA A 84 9.72 -8.10 -8.72
CA ALA A 84 9.47 -6.74 -9.18
C ALA A 84 9.15 -5.84 -7.99
N THR A 85 9.65 -4.61 -8.03
CA THR A 85 9.40 -3.60 -7.00
C THR A 85 8.66 -2.41 -7.59
N ALA A 86 7.75 -1.82 -6.82
CA ALA A 86 7.06 -0.58 -7.18
C ALA A 86 7.04 0.37 -5.99
N ASN A 87 7.43 1.62 -6.23
CA ASN A 87 7.26 2.71 -5.27
C ASN A 87 5.86 3.31 -5.40
N VAL A 88 5.26 3.62 -4.27
CA VAL A 88 3.91 4.18 -4.16
C VAL A 88 3.97 5.45 -3.33
N ASN A 89 3.42 6.53 -3.90
CA ASN A 89 3.09 7.74 -3.17
C ASN A 89 1.57 7.74 -2.90
N PRO A 90 1.12 7.71 -1.62
CA PRO A 90 -0.28 7.65 -1.22
C PRO A 90 -1.13 8.90 -1.53
N ALA A 91 -0.55 9.92 -2.17
CA ALA A 91 -1.07 11.28 -2.27
C ALA A 91 -1.09 12.04 -0.94
N ASP A 92 -1.02 13.37 -1.03
CA ASP A 92 -0.98 14.27 0.12
C ASP A 92 -2.32 14.29 0.88
N THR A 93 -2.25 14.49 2.19
CA THR A 93 -3.43 14.62 3.05
C THR A 93 -4.16 15.94 2.77
N ILE A 94 -5.49 15.88 2.60
CA ILE A 94 -6.35 17.06 2.71
C ILE A 94 -6.56 17.35 4.20
N GLN A 95 -6.10 18.53 4.61
CA GLN A 95 -6.44 19.08 5.91
C GLN A 95 -7.80 19.78 5.84
N MET A 96 -8.69 19.49 6.80
CA MET A 96 -9.85 20.32 7.09
C MET A 96 -9.34 21.55 7.86
N SER A 97 -9.87 22.71 7.51
CA SER A 97 -9.58 23.92 8.26
C SER A 97 -10.26 23.85 9.63
N HIS A 98 -9.47 23.83 10.71
CA HIS A 98 -9.94 23.99 12.09
C HIS A 98 -10.38 25.43 12.40
#